data_AF-A0A3M7NRC5-F1
#
_entry.id   AF-A0A3M7NRC5-F1
#
_cell.length_a   1.000
_cell.length_b   1.000
_cell.length_c   1.000
_cell.angle_alpha   90.00
_cell.angle_beta   90.00
_cell.angle_gamma   90.00
#
_symmetry.space_group_name_H-M   'P 1'
#
loop_
_entity.id
_entity.type
_entity.pdbx_description
1 polymer ?
#
loop_
_entity_poly.entity_id
_entity_poly.type
_entity_poly.pdbx_seq_one_letter_code
_entity_poly.pdbx_strand_id
1 'polypeptide(L)'
;MTTKAPSPVSLTPSSSASGQADPKAAKDVMRTRILTHMNADHQFSLILYSRNYSKLPLSHAKSSKLEDIALTHMTIHSSFGRCMIPFDPPLNSLNEARERVVAMHQQAMKELDVEDVLIERYVLPDRAWMWVVMVLCAWTIVTFSPPLRPLLRPESGSVISRIWGLGGLANELAELAFTASPVVWPLTVLIHTGEAAYMIRAKLRRYQVEPFSGVWLAWVVDCFLEGIGSFVRFNEMVGAIRDERKRKKPEGRH
;
A
#
# COMPACT_ATOMS: atom_id res chain seq x y z
N MET A 1 -24.01 45.32 87.60
CA MET A 1 -23.11 44.75 86.57
C MET A 1 -23.70 43.38 86.26
N THR A 2 -24.12 42.99 85.06
CA THR A 2 -23.68 43.37 83.70
C THR A 2 -24.74 42.88 82.69
N THR A 3 -25.16 43.80 81.81
CA THR A 3 -25.51 43.68 80.37
C THR A 3 -26.20 42.43 79.77
N LYS A 4 -27.29 42.74 79.04
CA LYS A 4 -28.10 41.96 78.09
C LYS A 4 -27.47 41.86 76.69
N ALA A 5 -27.86 40.82 75.92
CA ALA A 5 -28.04 40.70 74.45
C ALA A 5 -27.29 39.50 73.79
N PRO A 6 -27.60 39.10 72.53
CA PRO A 6 -28.82 38.41 72.07
C PRO A 6 -28.53 37.13 71.22
N SER A 7 -29.58 36.40 70.83
CA SER A 7 -29.57 35.16 70.02
C SER A 7 -28.90 35.29 68.63
N PRO A 8 -28.26 34.23 68.09
CA PRO A 8 -27.81 34.21 66.71
C PRO A 8 -28.81 33.56 65.73
N VAL A 9 -28.74 34.12 64.53
CA VAL A 9 -29.53 33.93 63.31
C VAL A 9 -29.28 32.57 62.64
N SER A 10 -30.34 32.03 62.03
CA SER A 10 -30.32 30.86 61.14
C SER A 10 -29.61 31.18 59.81
N LEU A 11 -28.64 30.35 59.41
CA LEU A 11 -28.06 30.35 58.07
C LEU A 11 -28.26 28.98 57.43
N THR A 12 -29.15 28.95 56.44
CA THR A 12 -29.26 27.89 55.43
C THR A 12 -27.96 27.78 54.63
N PRO A 13 -27.43 26.57 54.38
CA PRO A 13 -26.38 26.39 53.39
C PRO A 13 -26.99 26.36 51.99
N SER A 14 -26.60 27.34 51.17
CA SER A 14 -26.90 27.41 49.74
C SER A 14 -26.35 26.19 49.01
N SER A 15 -27.19 25.61 48.17
CA SER A 15 -26.82 24.55 47.24
C SER A 15 -25.95 25.06 46.09
N SER A 16 -25.35 24.07 45.40
CA SER A 16 -24.95 24.06 43.99
C SER A 16 -23.70 24.85 43.57
N ALA A 17 -22.55 24.19 43.68
CA ALA A 17 -21.50 24.27 42.68
C ALA A 17 -21.39 22.91 41.97
N SER A 18 -22.30 22.64 41.03
CA SER A 18 -22.10 21.58 40.05
C SER A 18 -21.05 22.07 39.05
N GLY A 19 -19.85 21.47 39.07
CA GLY A 19 -18.80 21.77 38.12
C GLY A 19 -19.23 21.48 36.68
N GLN A 20 -19.57 22.53 35.93
CA GLN A 20 -19.68 22.44 34.47
C GLN A 20 -18.26 22.50 33.91
N ALA A 21 -17.83 21.41 33.26
CA ALA A 21 -16.59 21.39 32.51
C ALA A 21 -16.63 22.43 31.38
N ASP A 22 -15.54 23.18 31.19
CA ASP A 22 -15.41 24.18 30.13
C ASP A 22 -15.64 23.53 28.75
N PRO A 23 -16.65 23.98 27.97
CA PRO A 23 -16.95 23.46 26.63
C PRO A 23 -15.77 23.54 25.65
N LYS A 24 -14.83 24.49 25.86
CA LYS A 24 -13.63 24.62 25.05
C LYS A 24 -12.64 23.50 25.35
N ALA A 25 -12.37 23.24 26.64
CA ALA A 25 -11.49 22.16 27.07
C ALA A 25 -11.99 20.78 26.60
N ALA A 26 -13.30 20.53 26.63
CA ALA A 26 -13.88 19.28 26.13
C ALA A 26 -13.70 19.09 24.61
N LYS A 27 -13.84 20.18 23.82
CA LYS A 27 -13.58 20.16 22.37
C LYS A 27 -12.12 19.90 22.04
N ASP A 28 -11.20 20.49 22.80
CA ASP A 28 -9.76 20.30 22.61
C ASP A 28 -9.34 18.85 22.92
N VAL A 29 -9.88 18.24 23.98
CA VAL A 29 -9.64 16.82 24.29
C VAL A 29 -10.16 15.90 23.19
N MET A 30 -11.37 16.13 22.65
CA MET A 30 -11.89 15.36 21.53
C MET A 30 -11.01 15.51 20.27
N ARG A 31 -10.60 16.74 19.95
CA ARG A 31 -9.69 17.03 18.82
C ARG A 31 -8.40 16.25 18.97
N THR A 32 -7.73 16.34 20.12
CA THR A 32 -6.48 15.61 20.37
C THR A 32 -6.67 14.10 20.22
N ARG A 33 -7.77 13.54 20.75
CA ARG A 33 -8.06 12.10 20.59
C ARG A 33 -8.20 11.69 19.12
N ILE A 34 -8.90 12.48 18.32
CA ILE A 34 -9.05 12.23 16.88
C ILE A 34 -7.70 12.29 16.18
N LEU A 35 -6.90 13.33 16.45
CA LEU A 35 -5.57 13.51 15.84
C LEU A 35 -4.65 12.33 16.15
N THR A 36 -4.57 11.91 17.42
CA THR A 36 -3.75 10.78 17.84
C THR A 36 -4.21 9.49 17.16
N HIS A 37 -5.52 9.21 17.16
CA HIS A 37 -6.06 7.99 16.55
C HIS A 37 -5.87 7.96 15.02
N MET A 38 -6.16 9.06 14.33
CA MET A 38 -6.01 9.14 12.88
C MET A 38 -4.55 8.96 12.45
N ASN A 39 -3.62 9.59 13.16
CA ASN A 39 -2.20 9.46 12.86
C ASN A 39 -1.62 8.09 13.25
N ALA A 40 -2.17 7.41 14.26
CA ALA A 40 -1.71 6.08 14.66
C ALA A 40 -2.25 4.99 13.72
N ASP A 41 -3.55 5.02 13.44
CA ASP A 41 -4.27 3.86 12.88
C ASP A 41 -4.75 4.07 11.45
N HIS A 42 -4.84 5.33 10.97
CA HIS A 42 -5.46 5.69 9.68
C HIS A 42 -4.51 6.39 8.71
N GLN A 43 -3.21 6.11 8.80
CA GLN A 43 -2.19 6.67 7.90
C GLN A 43 -2.57 6.51 6.42
N PHE A 44 -3.06 5.34 6.02
CA PHE A 44 -3.47 5.10 4.64
C PHE A 44 -4.62 6.00 4.18
N SER A 45 -5.59 6.27 5.05
CA SER A 45 -6.67 7.23 4.77
C SER A 45 -6.14 8.64 4.56
N LEU A 46 -5.16 9.08 5.36
CA LEU A 46 -4.53 10.40 5.20
C LEU A 46 -3.79 10.52 3.86
N ILE A 47 -3.09 9.47 3.43
CA ILE A 47 -2.49 9.37 2.09
C ILE A 47 -3.57 9.54 1.02
N LEU A 48 -4.67 8.78 1.12
CA LEU A 48 -5.77 8.84 0.15
C LEU A 48 -6.40 10.24 0.08
N TYR A 49 -6.63 10.90 1.22
CA TYR A 49 -7.22 12.22 1.23
C TYR A 49 -6.31 13.25 0.55
N SER A 50 -5.01 13.26 0.88
CA SER A 50 -4.04 14.16 0.24
C SER A 50 -3.94 13.92 -1.26
N ARG A 51 -3.98 12.66 -1.71
CA ARG A 51 -3.96 12.33 -3.14
C ARG A 51 -5.23 12.74 -3.85
N ASN A 52 -6.38 12.47 -3.26
CA ASN A 52 -7.64 12.69 -3.95
C ASN A 52 -8.08 14.15 -3.92
N TYR A 53 -8.05 14.79 -2.76
CA TYR A 53 -8.58 16.15 -2.58
C TYR A 53 -7.54 17.23 -2.86
N SER A 54 -6.26 16.95 -2.61
CA SER A 54 -5.17 17.92 -2.87
C SER A 54 -4.32 17.55 -4.09
N LYS A 55 -4.71 16.50 -4.84
CA LYS A 55 -4.06 16.04 -6.08
C LYS A 55 -2.56 15.79 -5.93
N LEU A 56 -2.10 15.44 -4.71
CA LEU A 56 -0.69 15.17 -4.47
C LEU A 56 -0.26 13.84 -5.12
N PRO A 57 0.96 13.76 -5.68
CA PRO A 57 1.54 12.49 -6.07
C PRO A 57 1.79 11.62 -4.82
N LEU A 58 1.84 10.29 -5.03
CA LEU A 58 2.02 9.33 -3.95
C LEU A 58 3.29 9.58 -3.14
N SER A 59 4.38 9.98 -3.79
CA SER A 59 5.67 10.29 -3.17
C SER A 59 5.55 11.32 -2.04
N HIS A 60 4.77 12.38 -2.26
CA HIS A 60 4.52 13.40 -1.24
C HIS A 60 3.46 12.98 -0.22
N ALA A 61 2.39 12.33 -0.69
CA ALA A 61 1.28 11.92 0.17
C ALA A 61 1.67 10.87 1.21
N LYS A 62 2.69 10.03 0.98
CA LYS A 62 3.20 9.03 1.96
C LYS A 62 3.57 9.62 3.32
N SER A 63 3.91 10.90 3.37
CA SER A 63 4.30 11.61 4.59
C SER A 63 3.13 12.33 5.29
N SER A 64 1.91 12.15 4.80
CA SER A 64 0.71 12.83 5.29
C SER A 64 0.41 12.52 6.76
N LYS A 65 0.33 13.58 7.57
CA LYS A 65 -0.08 13.53 8.98
C LYS A 65 -1.20 14.52 9.22
N LEU A 66 -2.23 14.08 9.93
CA LEU A 66 -3.32 14.95 10.35
C LEU A 66 -2.77 15.93 11.39
N GLU A 67 -2.80 17.21 11.06
CA GLU A 67 -2.33 18.28 11.92
C GLU A 67 -3.48 18.88 12.73
N ASP A 68 -4.65 19.02 12.10
CA ASP A 68 -5.78 19.73 12.67
C ASP A 68 -7.11 19.24 12.05
N ILE A 69 -8.21 19.31 12.81
CA ILE A 69 -9.56 19.07 12.32
C ILE A 69 -10.56 20.13 12.83
N ALA A 70 -11.23 20.82 11.91
CA ALA A 70 -12.31 21.77 12.17
C ALA A 70 -13.65 21.22 11.65
N LEU A 71 -14.74 21.97 11.87
CA LEU A 71 -16.07 21.57 11.37
C LEU A 71 -16.18 21.66 9.84
N THR A 72 -15.41 22.55 9.21
CA THR A 72 -15.47 22.79 7.76
C THR A 72 -14.36 22.09 6.98
N HIS A 73 -13.26 21.70 7.62
CA HIS A 73 -12.10 21.12 6.96
C HIS A 73 -11.22 20.33 7.92
N MET A 74 -10.35 19.48 7.37
CA MET A 74 -9.18 18.94 8.06
C MET A 74 -7.90 19.50 7.43
N THR A 75 -6.85 19.68 8.24
CA THR A 75 -5.53 20.09 7.76
C THR A 75 -4.58 18.92 7.87
N ILE A 76 -4.00 18.52 6.75
CA ILE A 76 -3.01 17.46 6.66
C ILE A 76 -1.67 18.09 6.27
N HIS A 77 -0.63 17.81 7.04
CA HIS A 77 0.74 18.17 6.70
C HIS A 77 1.40 17.03 5.92
N SER A 78 2.01 17.34 4.78
CA SER A 78 2.81 16.41 3.97
C SER A 78 4.18 17.03 3.65
N SER A 79 5.06 16.30 2.99
CA SER A 79 6.34 16.82 2.51
C SER A 79 6.19 17.95 1.49
N PHE A 80 5.01 18.08 0.86
CA PHE A 80 4.70 19.17 -0.05
C PHE A 80 4.19 20.43 0.71
N GLY A 81 3.86 20.29 1.98
CA GLY A 81 3.31 21.35 2.84
C GLY A 81 1.95 21.01 3.42
N ARG A 82 1.26 22.04 3.93
CA ARG A 82 -0.08 21.92 4.53
C ARG A 82 -1.15 21.89 3.45
N CYS A 83 -2.00 20.86 3.51
CA CYS A 83 -3.14 20.63 2.64
C CYS A 83 -4.44 20.78 3.45
N MET A 84 -5.31 21.69 3.02
CA MET A 84 -6.62 21.87 3.61
C MET A 84 -7.64 21.05 2.81
N ILE A 85 -8.33 20.14 3.47
CA ILE A 85 -9.29 19.22 2.86
C ILE A 85 -10.68 19.55 3.41
N PRO A 86 -11.58 20.12 2.58
CA PRO A 86 -12.90 20.54 3.04
C PRO A 86 -13.82 19.36 3.34
N PHE A 87 -14.70 19.54 4.32
CA PHE A 87 -15.85 18.71 4.56
C PHE A 87 -17.04 19.27 3.80
N ASP A 88 -17.56 18.49 2.85
CA ASP A 88 -18.79 18.83 2.11
C ASP A 88 -19.87 17.77 2.36
N PRO A 89 -21.01 18.11 2.99
CA PRO A 89 -21.34 19.41 3.62
C PRO A 89 -20.59 19.63 4.95
N PRO A 90 -20.38 20.85 5.47
CA PRO A 90 -19.71 21.05 6.76
C PRO A 90 -20.31 20.22 7.90
N LEU A 91 -19.49 19.80 8.87
CA LEU A 91 -19.93 19.05 10.04
C LEU A 91 -20.70 19.96 11.00
N ASN A 92 -21.76 19.46 11.62
CA ASN A 92 -22.44 20.19 12.70
C ASN A 92 -21.69 20.01 14.03
N SER A 93 -21.02 18.88 14.20
CA SER A 93 -20.25 18.50 15.38
C SER A 93 -19.13 17.54 15.04
N LEU A 94 -18.05 17.51 15.83
CA LEU A 94 -16.95 16.56 15.67
C LEU A 94 -17.36 15.10 15.88
N ASN A 95 -18.54 14.84 16.47
CA ASN A 95 -19.10 13.49 16.55
C ASN A 95 -19.39 12.89 15.17
N GLU A 96 -19.74 13.72 14.18
CA GLU A 96 -20.03 13.32 12.79
C GLU A 96 -18.73 13.08 11.99
N ALA A 97 -17.58 13.50 12.51
CA ALA A 97 -16.30 13.44 11.78
C ALA A 97 -15.96 12.01 11.36
N ARG A 98 -16.24 11.03 12.22
CA ARG A 98 -15.95 9.61 11.93
C ARG A 98 -16.68 9.12 10.70
N GLU A 99 -17.99 9.30 10.64
CA GLU A 99 -18.80 8.88 9.50
C GLU A 99 -18.35 9.61 8.24
N ARG A 100 -18.05 10.91 8.37
CA ARG A 100 -17.58 11.70 7.24
C ARG A 100 -16.26 11.20 6.67
N VAL A 101 -15.25 10.96 7.52
CA VAL A 101 -13.93 10.53 7.03
C VAL A 101 -13.99 9.12 6.43
N VAL A 102 -14.87 8.24 6.94
CA VAL A 102 -15.13 6.92 6.32
C VAL A 102 -15.71 7.08 4.92
N ALA A 103 -16.72 7.94 4.75
CA ALA A 103 -17.31 8.22 3.44
C ALA A 103 -16.28 8.81 2.46
N MET A 104 -15.50 9.79 2.91
CA MET A 104 -14.40 10.37 2.13
C MET A 104 -13.34 9.34 1.75
N HIS A 105 -13.07 8.36 2.61
CA HIS A 105 -12.10 7.29 2.33
C HIS A 105 -12.61 6.41 1.19
N GLN A 106 -13.86 5.96 1.27
CA GLN A 106 -14.49 5.17 0.22
C GLN A 106 -14.56 5.93 -1.11
N GLN A 107 -14.89 7.21 -1.07
CA GLN A 107 -14.89 8.08 -2.25
C GLN A 107 -13.48 8.20 -2.85
N ALA A 108 -12.47 8.49 -2.04
CA ALA A 108 -11.10 8.62 -2.50
C ALA A 108 -10.56 7.34 -3.13
N MET A 109 -10.87 6.17 -2.57
CA MET A 109 -10.50 4.88 -3.17
C MET A 109 -11.16 4.67 -4.54
N LYS A 110 -12.44 5.00 -4.65
CA LYS A 110 -13.20 4.88 -5.90
C LYS A 110 -12.67 5.83 -6.97
N GLU A 111 -12.42 7.09 -6.62
CA GLU A 111 -11.93 8.11 -7.56
C GLU A 111 -10.50 7.85 -8.02
N LEU A 112 -9.64 7.32 -7.14
CA LEU A 112 -8.26 6.94 -7.49
C LEU A 112 -8.16 5.56 -8.16
N ASP A 113 -9.22 4.76 -8.15
CA ASP A 113 -9.26 3.34 -8.55
C ASP A 113 -8.12 2.53 -7.91
N VAL A 114 -8.10 2.55 -6.58
CA VAL A 114 -7.10 1.87 -5.73
C VAL A 114 -7.77 0.96 -4.72
N GLU A 115 -7.03 -0.04 -4.28
CA GLU A 115 -7.43 -0.96 -3.22
C GLU A 115 -6.98 -0.43 -1.86
N ASP A 116 -7.65 -0.87 -0.78
CA ASP A 116 -7.29 -0.53 0.61
C ASP A 116 -6.07 -1.31 1.12
N VAL A 117 -5.00 -1.36 0.34
CA VAL A 117 -3.75 -2.02 0.68
C VAL A 117 -2.60 -1.25 0.01
N LEU A 118 -1.61 -0.88 0.81
CA LEU A 118 -0.37 -0.28 0.34
C LEU A 118 0.74 -1.34 0.32
N ILE A 119 1.35 -1.54 -0.84
CA ILE A 119 2.48 -2.47 -1.00
C ILE A 119 3.79 -1.66 -1.06
N GLU A 120 4.61 -1.79 -0.03
CA GLU A 120 5.87 -1.04 0.12
C GLU A 120 7.12 -1.92 0.06
N ARG A 121 6.95 -3.23 -0.08
CA ARG A 121 8.07 -4.17 -0.14
C ARG A 121 7.90 -5.20 -1.23
N TYR A 122 9.03 -5.72 -1.68
CA TYR A 122 9.12 -6.87 -2.55
C TYR A 122 9.37 -8.13 -1.71
N VAL A 123 8.85 -9.28 -2.14
CA VAL A 123 9.11 -10.58 -1.52
C VAL A 123 9.67 -11.52 -2.58
N LEU A 124 10.84 -12.07 -2.27
CA LEU A 124 11.53 -13.05 -3.08
C LEU A 124 10.74 -14.38 -3.14
N PRO A 125 10.98 -15.21 -4.17
CA PRO A 125 10.44 -16.57 -4.19
C PRO A 125 10.88 -17.35 -2.94
N ASP A 126 9.92 -17.98 -2.26
CA ASP A 126 10.12 -18.75 -1.04
C ASP A 126 10.12 -20.27 -1.28
N ARG A 127 9.66 -20.70 -2.46
CA ARG A 127 9.58 -22.12 -2.87
C ARG A 127 10.63 -22.43 -3.94
N ALA A 128 11.31 -23.56 -3.79
CA ALA A 128 12.39 -23.98 -4.70
C ALA A 128 11.95 -24.07 -6.17
N TRP A 129 10.73 -24.56 -6.44
CA TRP A 129 10.23 -24.68 -7.81
C TRP A 129 10.04 -23.32 -8.49
N MET A 130 9.72 -22.25 -7.75
CA MET A 130 9.61 -20.89 -8.31
C MET A 130 10.99 -20.38 -8.76
N TRP A 131 12.03 -20.65 -7.97
CA TRP A 131 13.41 -20.36 -8.37
C TRP A 131 13.82 -21.13 -9.63
N VAL A 132 13.46 -22.42 -9.72
CA VAL A 132 13.73 -23.23 -10.91
C VAL A 132 13.04 -22.64 -12.15
N VAL A 133 11.76 -22.30 -12.06
CA VAL A 133 11.02 -21.68 -13.17
C VAL A 133 11.64 -20.35 -13.58
N MET A 134 11.92 -19.47 -12.63
CA MET A 134 12.54 -18.16 -12.91
C MET A 134 13.89 -18.31 -13.61
N VAL A 135 14.76 -19.22 -13.13
CA VAL A 135 16.07 -19.48 -13.75
C VAL A 135 15.90 -20.06 -15.16
N LEU A 136 14.99 -21.00 -15.37
CA LEU A 136 14.74 -21.59 -16.69
C LEU A 136 14.18 -20.58 -17.69
N CYS A 137 13.22 -19.75 -17.28
CA CYS A 137 12.66 -18.70 -18.13
C CYS A 137 13.71 -17.63 -18.45
N ALA A 138 14.45 -17.14 -17.46
CA ALA A 138 15.55 -16.19 -17.68
C ALA A 138 16.62 -16.77 -18.61
N TRP A 139 17.01 -18.03 -18.38
CA TRP A 139 17.98 -18.74 -19.22
C TRP A 139 17.49 -18.88 -20.66
N THR A 140 16.20 -19.19 -20.86
CA THR A 140 15.59 -19.29 -22.19
C THR A 140 15.56 -17.92 -22.88
N ILE A 141 15.09 -16.86 -22.20
CA ILE A 141 15.04 -15.49 -22.75
C ILE A 141 16.43 -15.04 -23.20
N VAL A 142 17.47 -15.34 -22.43
CA VAL A 142 18.86 -14.96 -22.73
C VAL A 142 19.42 -15.82 -23.87
N THR A 143 19.43 -17.14 -23.73
CA THR A 143 20.13 -18.03 -24.67
C THR A 143 19.44 -18.17 -26.02
N PHE A 144 18.12 -18.02 -26.07
CA PHE A 144 17.37 -18.09 -27.33
C PHE A 144 17.35 -16.76 -28.08
N SER A 145 17.87 -15.68 -27.48
CA SER A 145 17.94 -14.36 -28.10
C SER A 145 18.77 -14.36 -29.39
N PRO A 146 18.44 -13.49 -30.38
CA PRO A 146 19.16 -13.46 -31.64
C PRO A 146 20.70 -13.37 -31.53
N PRO A 147 21.29 -12.59 -30.59
CA PRO A 147 22.75 -12.52 -30.44
C PRO A 147 23.40 -13.83 -29.94
N LEU A 148 22.73 -14.57 -29.04
CA LEU A 148 23.31 -15.76 -28.41
C LEU A 148 22.86 -17.06 -29.06
N ARG A 149 21.81 -17.03 -29.89
CA ARG A 149 21.27 -18.18 -30.59
C ARG A 149 22.32 -19.01 -31.35
N PRO A 150 23.31 -18.43 -32.07
CA PRO A 150 24.32 -19.24 -32.76
C PRO A 150 25.13 -20.15 -31.82
N LEU A 151 25.24 -19.78 -30.54
CA LEU A 151 25.95 -20.54 -29.51
C LEU A 151 25.15 -21.77 -29.03
N LEU A 152 23.89 -21.94 -29.41
CA LEU A 152 23.11 -23.15 -29.09
C LEU A 152 23.55 -24.36 -29.91
N ARG A 153 24.09 -24.15 -31.13
CA ARG A 153 24.52 -25.25 -32.00
C ARG A 153 25.61 -26.10 -31.33
N PRO A 154 25.50 -27.44 -31.28
CA PRO A 154 26.55 -28.35 -30.80
C PRO A 154 27.92 -28.06 -31.41
N GLU A 155 27.95 -27.75 -32.71
CA GLU A 155 29.17 -27.42 -33.46
C GLU A 155 29.91 -26.18 -32.92
N SER A 156 29.22 -25.30 -32.20
CA SER A 156 29.83 -24.11 -31.60
C SER A 156 30.82 -24.44 -30.48
N GLY A 157 30.74 -25.63 -29.89
CA GLY A 157 31.52 -26.02 -28.71
C GLY A 157 31.30 -25.13 -27.49
N SER A 158 30.29 -24.25 -27.52
CA SER A 158 30.09 -23.23 -26.51
C SER A 158 29.59 -23.83 -25.19
N VAL A 159 29.81 -23.11 -24.09
CA VAL A 159 29.24 -23.49 -22.78
C VAL A 159 27.71 -23.53 -22.84
N ILE A 160 27.08 -22.65 -23.62
CA ILE A 160 25.62 -22.61 -23.80
C ILE A 160 25.12 -23.90 -24.43
N SER A 161 25.73 -24.33 -25.54
CA SER A 161 25.37 -25.58 -26.20
C SER A 161 25.61 -26.79 -25.29
N ARG A 162 26.72 -26.80 -24.55
CA ARG A 162 27.01 -27.86 -23.57
C ARG A 162 25.97 -27.93 -22.45
N ILE A 163 25.50 -26.81 -21.92
CA ILE A 163 24.46 -26.80 -20.88
C ILE A 163 23.15 -27.36 -21.43
N TRP A 164 22.70 -26.89 -22.60
CA TRP A 164 21.48 -27.39 -23.25
C TRP A 164 21.59 -28.86 -23.67
N GLY A 165 22.79 -29.30 -24.06
CA GLY A 165 23.10 -30.69 -24.41
C GLY A 165 23.49 -31.58 -23.23
N LEU A 166 23.24 -31.15 -21.99
CA LEU A 166 23.55 -31.88 -20.75
C LEU A 166 24.99 -32.38 -20.66
N GLY A 167 25.95 -31.50 -20.97
CA GLY A 167 27.38 -31.79 -20.96
C GLY A 167 27.87 -32.61 -22.17
N GLY A 168 27.04 -32.79 -23.19
CA GLY A 168 27.33 -33.63 -24.37
C GLY A 168 26.62 -34.98 -24.34
N LEU A 169 25.91 -35.30 -23.25
CA LEU A 169 25.14 -36.54 -23.12
C LEU A 169 23.89 -36.54 -24.02
N ALA A 170 23.40 -35.38 -24.42
CA ALA A 170 22.18 -35.22 -25.19
C ALA A 170 22.26 -34.02 -26.15
N ASN A 171 23.21 -34.03 -27.10
CA ASN A 171 23.39 -32.94 -28.07
C ASN A 171 22.12 -32.60 -28.87
N GLU A 172 21.23 -33.59 -29.07
CA GLU A 172 19.92 -33.41 -29.69
C GLU A 172 19.05 -32.36 -28.97
N LEU A 173 19.20 -32.18 -27.65
CA LEU A 173 18.48 -31.15 -26.90
C LEU A 173 18.96 -29.74 -27.26
N ALA A 174 20.26 -29.59 -27.53
CA ALA A 174 20.83 -28.31 -27.97
C ALA A 174 20.41 -27.98 -29.41
N GLU A 175 20.32 -28.99 -30.29
CA GLU A 175 19.75 -28.84 -31.64
C GLU A 175 18.26 -28.49 -31.61
N LEU A 176 17.50 -29.16 -30.76
CA LEU A 176 16.08 -28.85 -30.54
C LEU A 176 15.91 -27.42 -30.04
N ALA A 177 16.73 -26.99 -29.08
CA ALA A 177 16.74 -25.62 -28.56
C ALA A 177 17.04 -24.60 -29.68
N PHE A 178 18.08 -24.84 -30.49
CA PHE A 178 18.42 -23.97 -31.64
C PHE A 178 17.30 -23.89 -32.69
N THR A 179 16.63 -25.02 -32.95
CA THR A 179 15.55 -25.14 -33.93
C THR A 179 14.27 -24.46 -33.45
N ALA A 180 13.92 -24.63 -32.17
CA ALA A 180 12.73 -24.06 -31.57
C ALA A 180 12.88 -22.56 -31.26
N SER A 181 14.11 -22.07 -31.04
CA SER A 181 14.35 -20.72 -30.55
C SER A 181 13.71 -19.58 -31.38
N PRO A 182 13.61 -19.62 -32.72
CA PRO A 182 12.96 -18.57 -33.51
C PRO A 182 11.48 -18.38 -33.21
N VAL A 183 10.81 -19.43 -32.71
CA VAL A 183 9.39 -19.40 -32.33
C VAL A 183 9.24 -19.18 -30.84
N VAL A 184 10.00 -19.93 -30.03
CA VAL A 184 9.91 -19.88 -28.56
C VAL A 184 10.33 -18.52 -28.03
N TRP A 185 11.39 -17.91 -28.56
CA TRP A 185 11.88 -16.62 -28.07
C TRP A 185 10.87 -15.48 -28.22
N PRO A 186 10.36 -15.16 -29.44
CA PRO A 186 9.41 -14.05 -29.57
C PRO A 186 8.10 -14.33 -28.82
N LEU A 187 7.64 -15.59 -28.77
CA LEU A 187 6.45 -15.95 -28.00
C LEU A 187 6.65 -15.72 -26.50
N THR A 188 7.77 -16.17 -25.95
CA THR A 188 8.09 -16.00 -24.52
C THR A 188 8.21 -14.52 -24.17
N VAL A 189 8.96 -13.74 -24.95
CA VAL A 189 9.11 -12.30 -24.73
C VAL A 189 7.76 -11.59 -24.81
N LEU A 190 6.91 -11.94 -25.79
CA LEU A 190 5.58 -11.36 -25.94
C LEU A 190 4.69 -11.64 -24.73
N ILE A 191 4.62 -12.91 -24.29
CA ILE A 191 3.82 -13.32 -23.13
C ILE A 191 4.29 -12.61 -21.87
N HIS A 192 5.58 -12.68 -21.56
CA HIS A 192 6.15 -12.09 -20.34
C HIS A 192 6.07 -10.56 -20.36
N THR A 193 6.17 -9.92 -21.53
CA THR A 193 5.90 -8.47 -21.66
C THR A 193 4.44 -8.15 -21.37
N GLY A 194 3.51 -8.97 -21.87
CA GLY A 194 2.08 -8.85 -21.59
C GLY A 194 1.76 -9.02 -20.10
N GLU A 195 2.38 -10.00 -19.45
CA GLU A 195 2.27 -10.24 -18.01
C GLU A 195 2.85 -9.07 -17.20
N ALA A 196 4.04 -8.58 -17.53
CA ALA A 196 4.62 -7.42 -16.87
C ALA A 196 3.74 -6.17 -17.04
N ALA A 197 3.19 -5.94 -18.25
CA ALA A 197 2.26 -4.85 -18.50
C ALA A 197 0.98 -4.98 -17.67
N TYR A 198 0.44 -6.19 -17.54
CA TYR A 198 -0.72 -6.48 -16.69
C TYR A 198 -0.40 -6.27 -15.20
N MET A 199 0.76 -6.73 -14.72
CA MET A 199 1.26 -6.49 -13.36
C MET A 199 1.32 -4.98 -13.05
N ILE A 200 1.86 -4.18 -13.97
CA ILE A 200 1.94 -2.72 -13.80
C ILE A 200 0.53 -2.10 -13.69
N ARG A 201 -0.37 -2.40 -14.64
CA ARG A 201 -1.67 -1.74 -14.77
C ARG A 201 -2.71 -2.21 -13.76
N ALA A 202 -2.79 -3.52 -13.54
CA ALA A 202 -3.84 -4.14 -12.75
C ALA A 202 -3.45 -4.36 -11.28
N LYS A 203 -2.15 -4.50 -10.98
CA LYS A 203 -1.66 -4.75 -9.62
C LYS A 203 -0.92 -3.53 -9.07
N LEU A 204 0.30 -3.25 -9.53
CA LEU A 204 1.18 -2.24 -8.93
C LEU A 204 0.50 -0.87 -8.79
N ARG A 205 -0.21 -0.40 -9.83
CA ARG A 205 -0.98 0.85 -9.75
C ARG A 205 -2.10 0.81 -8.71
N ARG A 206 -2.94 -0.25 -8.72
CA ARG A 206 -4.12 -0.35 -7.83
C ARG A 206 -3.72 -0.53 -6.36
N TYR A 207 -2.58 -1.15 -6.10
CA TYR A 207 -2.00 -1.35 -4.76
C TYR A 207 -0.96 -0.28 -4.39
N GLN A 208 -0.93 0.83 -5.13
CA GLN A 208 -0.14 2.02 -4.85
C GLN A 208 1.37 1.76 -4.70
N VAL A 209 1.92 0.85 -5.50
CA VAL A 209 3.38 0.73 -5.63
C VAL A 209 3.87 1.89 -6.48
N GLU A 210 4.81 2.66 -5.95
CA GLU A 210 5.32 3.86 -6.58
C GLU A 210 6.09 3.55 -7.88
N PRO A 211 5.67 4.08 -9.04
CA PRO A 211 6.35 3.81 -10.31
C PRO A 211 7.84 4.14 -10.25
N PHE A 212 8.67 3.28 -10.86
CA PHE A 212 10.14 3.41 -10.91
C PHE A 212 10.86 3.36 -9.55
N SER A 213 10.16 3.11 -8.45
CA SER A 213 10.80 2.76 -7.18
C SER A 213 11.52 1.40 -7.28
N GLY A 214 12.48 1.13 -6.39
CA GLY A 214 13.17 -0.16 -6.35
C GLY A 214 12.20 -1.35 -6.18
N VAL A 215 11.13 -1.17 -5.41
CA VAL A 215 10.08 -2.19 -5.21
C VAL A 215 9.27 -2.41 -6.49
N TRP A 216 8.94 -1.33 -7.20
CA TRP A 216 8.26 -1.42 -8.49
C TRP A 216 9.11 -2.15 -9.52
N LEU A 217 10.39 -1.77 -9.63
CA LEU A 217 11.33 -2.41 -10.55
C LEU A 217 11.51 -3.89 -10.21
N ALA A 218 11.63 -4.23 -8.92
CA ALA A 218 11.73 -5.62 -8.49
C ALA A 218 10.53 -6.44 -8.98
N TRP A 219 9.30 -5.99 -8.73
CA TRP A 219 8.09 -6.70 -9.19
C TRP A 219 7.97 -6.79 -10.71
N VAL A 220 8.37 -5.75 -11.45
CA VAL A 220 8.28 -5.74 -12.92
C VAL A 220 9.31 -6.69 -13.54
N VAL A 221 10.56 -6.63 -13.09
CA VAL A 221 11.64 -7.49 -13.59
C VAL A 221 11.37 -8.94 -13.21
N ASP A 222 10.97 -9.19 -11.97
CA ASP A 222 10.62 -10.52 -11.49
C ASP A 222 9.43 -11.12 -12.27
N CYS A 223 8.36 -10.35 -12.49
CA CYS A 223 7.26 -10.75 -13.36
C CYS A 223 7.71 -11.03 -14.79
N PHE A 224 8.61 -10.22 -15.36
CA PHE A 224 9.15 -10.48 -16.69
C PHE A 224 10.01 -11.74 -16.75
N LEU A 225 10.71 -12.12 -15.68
CA LEU A 225 11.58 -13.31 -15.67
C LEU A 225 10.83 -14.60 -15.32
N GLU A 226 9.87 -14.55 -14.39
CA GLU A 226 9.16 -15.74 -13.92
C GLU A 226 7.75 -15.87 -14.50
N GLY A 227 7.11 -14.75 -14.85
CA GLY A 227 5.73 -14.69 -15.30
C GLY A 227 4.72 -14.85 -14.15
N ILE A 228 3.79 -15.81 -14.31
CA ILE A 228 2.64 -16.02 -13.41
C ILE A 228 3.03 -16.21 -11.93
N GLY A 229 4.19 -16.79 -11.62
CA GLY A 229 4.61 -17.04 -10.24
C GLY A 229 4.70 -15.75 -9.39
N SER A 230 5.10 -14.64 -10.00
CA SER A 230 5.11 -13.32 -9.35
C SER A 230 3.70 -12.87 -8.91
N PHE A 231 2.65 -13.21 -9.65
CA PHE A 231 1.27 -12.86 -9.30
C PHE A 231 0.76 -13.63 -8.10
N VAL A 232 1.13 -14.91 -7.98
CA VAL A 232 0.78 -15.74 -6.83
C VAL A 232 1.31 -15.09 -5.56
N ARG A 233 2.62 -14.76 -5.54
CA ARG A 233 3.25 -14.09 -4.39
C ARG A 233 2.66 -12.72 -4.09
N PHE A 234 2.40 -11.93 -5.13
CA PHE A 234 1.79 -10.62 -4.95
C PHE A 234 0.41 -10.74 -4.28
N ASN A 235 -0.42 -11.68 -4.73
CA ASN A 235 -1.75 -11.91 -4.15
C ASN A 235 -1.68 -12.47 -2.73
N GLU A 236 -0.75 -13.39 -2.45
CA GLU A 236 -0.50 -13.92 -1.10
C GLU A 236 -0.09 -12.79 -0.14
N MET A 237 0.78 -11.88 -0.56
CA MET A 237 1.18 -10.70 0.22
C MET A 237 -0.02 -9.79 0.52
N VAL A 238 -0.84 -9.50 -0.49
CA VAL A 238 -2.06 -8.70 -0.32
C VAL A 238 -3.01 -9.38 0.67
N GLY A 239 -3.20 -10.70 0.56
CA GLY A 239 -4.00 -11.49 1.49
C GLY A 239 -3.48 -11.38 2.93
N ALA A 240 -2.18 -11.60 3.12
CA ALA A 240 -1.55 -11.52 4.44
C ALA A 240 -1.71 -10.14 5.10
N ILE A 241 -1.56 -9.05 4.34
CA ILE A 241 -1.76 -7.69 4.85
C ILE A 241 -3.22 -7.46 5.26
N ARG A 242 -4.18 -7.94 4.45
CA ARG A 242 -5.60 -7.84 4.76
C ARG A 242 -5.94 -8.60 6.04
N ASP A 243 -5.40 -9.80 6.21
CA ASP A 243 -5.67 -10.63 7.37
C ASP A 243 -5.01 -10.08 8.64
N GLU A 244 -3.80 -9.52 8.53
CA GLU A 244 -3.16 -8.82 9.65
C GLU A 244 -3.99 -7.61 10.11
N ARG A 245 -4.53 -6.81 9.16
CA ARG A 245 -5.43 -5.68 9.49
C ARG A 245 -6.71 -6.16 10.18
N LYS A 246 -7.33 -7.24 9.70
CA LYS A 246 -8.52 -7.83 10.34
C LYS A 246 -8.21 -8.28 11.77
N ARG A 247 -7.08 -8.94 12.00
CA ARG A 247 -6.67 -9.41 13.34
C ARG A 247 -6.36 -8.26 14.31
N LYS A 248 -5.81 -7.15 13.81
CA LYS A 248 -5.54 -5.93 14.60
C LYS A 248 -6.80 -5.13 14.93
N LYS A 249 -7.88 -5.29 14.16
CA LYS A 249 -9.19 -4.71 14.47
C LYS A 249 -9.85 -5.64 15.49
N PRO A 250 -9.88 -5.32 16.80
CA PRO A 250 -10.55 -6.19 17.75
C PRO A 250 -12.03 -6.22 17.37
N GLU A 251 -12.60 -7.42 17.21
CA GLU A 251 -14.04 -7.62 17.18
C GLU A 251 -14.63 -6.93 18.42
N GLY A 252 -15.32 -5.80 18.26
CA GLY A 252 -15.97 -5.11 19.38
C GLY A 252 -15.65 -3.63 19.62
N ARG A 253 -15.05 -2.89 18.69
CA ARG A 253 -15.17 -1.41 18.68
C ARG A 253 -15.75 -0.91 17.36
N HIS A 254 -17.07 -1.02 17.28
CA HIS A 254 -17.88 -0.24 16.35
C HIS A 254 -18.05 1.18 16.86
#